data_AF-A4TTT5-F1
#
_entry.id   AF-A4TTT5-F1
#
_cell.length_a   1.000
_cell.length_b   1.000
_cell.length_c   1.000
_cell.angle_alpha   90.00
_cell.angle_beta   90.00
_cell.angle_gamma   90.00
#
_symmetry.space_group_name_H-M   'P 1'
#
loop_
_entity.id
_entity.type
_entity.pdbx_description
1 polymer ?
#
loop_
_entity_poly.entity_id
_entity_poly.type
_entity_poly.pdbx_seq_one_letter_code
_entity_poly.pdbx_strand_id
1 'polypeptide(L)' 'MSAQGGVAPLKWIADGVPLPDDVRFWRPEGDGFSRLVVVDGNGQRAVSTIRVVTGQ' A
#
# COMPACT_ATOMS: atom_id res chain seq x y z
N MET A 1 5.18 14.30 -15.26
CA MET A 1 5.19 12.82 -15.40
C MET A 1 3.99 12.31 -14.62
N SER A 2 2.97 11.76 -15.28
CA SER A 2 1.85 11.11 -14.60
C SER A 2 2.21 9.67 -14.30
N ALA A 3 1.88 9.17 -13.11
CA ALA A 3 1.88 7.74 -12.87
C ALA A 3 0.82 7.12 -13.80
N GLN A 4 1.18 6.06 -14.54
CA GLN A 4 0.25 5.38 -15.45
C GLN A 4 -0.86 4.61 -14.72
N GLY A 5 -0.84 4.59 -13.38
CA GLY A 5 -1.79 3.85 -12.55
C GLY A 5 -1.69 2.34 -12.73
N GLY A 6 -2.53 1.59 -12.01
CA GLY A 6 -2.74 0.16 -12.22
C GLY A 6 -4.17 -0.10 -12.72
N VAL A 7 -4.42 -1.30 -13.26
CA VAL A 7 -5.76 -1.71 -13.69
C VAL A 7 -6.63 -2.06 -12.48
N ALA A 8 -7.84 -1.49 -12.39
CA ALA A 8 -8.77 -1.84 -11.32
C ALA A 8 -9.29 -3.30 -11.47
N PRO A 9 -9.67 -3.98 -10.37
CA PRO A 9 -9.59 -3.51 -8.99
C PRO A 9 -8.16 -3.53 -8.45
N LEU A 10 -7.85 -2.61 -7.54
CA LEU A 10 -6.57 -2.57 -6.83
C LEU A 10 -6.72 -3.27 -5.48
N LYS A 11 -5.90 -4.28 -5.23
CA LYS A 11 -5.84 -4.98 -3.94
C LYS A 11 -4.62 -4.51 -3.15
N TRP A 12 -4.87 -3.99 -1.96
CA TRP A 12 -3.83 -3.47 -1.09
C TRP A 12 -3.46 -4.46 0.00
N ILE A 13 -2.16 -4.59 0.28
CA ILE A 13 -1.61 -5.43 1.33
C ILE A 13 -0.62 -4.59 2.13
N ALA A 14 -0.87 -4.45 3.43
CA ALA A 14 -0.03 -3.73 4.37
C ALA A 14 0.67 -4.73 5.29
N ASP A 15 2.00 -4.73 5.32
CA ASP A 15 2.79 -5.59 6.21
C ASP A 15 2.42 -7.08 6.13
N GLY A 16 2.02 -7.53 4.93
CA GLY A 16 1.59 -8.91 4.66
C GLY A 16 0.11 -9.18 4.91
N VAL A 17 -0.64 -8.22 5.46
CA VAL A 17 -2.07 -8.31 5.76
C VAL A 17 -2.88 -7.64 4.65
N PRO A 18 -3.80 -8.36 3.96
CA PRO A 18 -4.72 -7.75 3.02
C PRO A 18 -5.61 -6.70 3.68
N LEU A 19 -5.76 -5.55 3.05
CA LEU A 19 -6.70 -4.52 3.48
C LEU A 19 -8.09 -4.76 2.84
N PRO A 20 -9.18 -4.22 3.43
CA PRO A 20 -10.51 -4.25 2.82
C PRO A 20 -10.52 -3.62 1.42
N ASP A 21 -11.35 -4.15 0.51
CA ASP A 21 -11.42 -3.70 -0.89
C ASP A 21 -11.85 -2.23 -1.03
N ASP A 22 -12.58 -1.68 -0.06
CA ASP A 22 -13.08 -0.31 -0.01
C ASP A 22 -12.20 0.64 0.83
N VAL A 23 -11.01 0.19 1.24
CA VAL A 23 -10.09 1.00 2.05
C VAL A 23 -9.69 2.27 1.30
N ARG A 24 -9.93 3.42 1.93
CA ARG A 24 -9.46 4.73 1.42
C ARG A 24 -8.20 5.21 2.13
N PHE A 25 -8.04 4.82 3.38
CA PHE A 25 -6.92 5.20 4.23
C PHE A 25 -6.48 4.01 5.04
N TRP A 26 -5.18 3.84 5.15
CA TRP A 26 -4.54 2.90 6.06
C TRP A 26 -3.44 3.63 6.82
N ARG A 27 -3.24 3.23 8.07
CA ARG A 27 -2.25 3.81 8.96
C ARG A 27 -1.30 2.68 9.40
N PRO A 28 0.02 2.87 9.25
CA PRO A 28 1.01 1.99 9.88
C PRO A 28 0.80 1.86 11.40
N GLU A 29 1.10 0.69 11.95
CA GLU A 29 0.87 0.40 13.38
C GLU A 29 1.75 1.25 14.32
N GLY A 30 2.96 1.63 13.89
CA GLY A 30 3.88 2.41 14.72
C GLY A 30 5.15 2.82 13.98
N ASP A 31 6.15 3.23 14.76
CA ASP A 31 7.47 3.62 14.27
C ASP A 31 8.20 2.49 13.56
N GLY A 32 9.08 2.87 12.64
CA GLY A 32 9.91 1.94 11.90
C GLY A 32 9.57 1.95 10.42
N PHE A 33 9.51 0.77 9.81
CA PHE A 33 9.20 0.64 8.39
C PHE A 33 7.96 -0.22 8.20
N SER A 34 7.03 0.27 7.40
CA SER A 34 5.95 -0.55 6.85
C SER A 34 6.11 -0.74 5.35
N ARG A 35 5.64 -1.88 4.88
CA ARG A 35 5.62 -2.26 3.47
C ARG A 35 4.19 -2.23 2.96
N LEU A 36 3.96 -1.41 1.94
CA LEU A 36 2.69 -1.35 1.23
C LEU A 36 2.85 -1.96 -0.16
N VAL A 37 2.01 -2.92 -0.46
CA VAL A 37 1.97 -3.60 -1.77
C VAL A 37 0.60 -3.34 -2.39
N VAL A 38 0.60 -3.03 -3.69
CA VAL A 38 -0.62 -3.03 -4.51
C VAL A 38 -0.49 -4.07 -5.60
N VAL A 39 -1.54 -4.86 -5.79
CA VAL A 39 -1.71 -5.79 -6.91
C VAL A 39 -2.90 -5.32 -7.74
N ASP A 40 -2.71 -5.20 -9.05
CA ASP A 40 -3.74 -4.73 -9.98
C ASP A 40 -4.56 -5.89 -10.57
N GLY A 41 -5.59 -5.56 -11.35
CA GLY A 41 -6.50 -6.52 -11.97
C GLY A 41 -5.84 -7.48 -12.97
N ASN A 42 -4.65 -7.15 -13.48
CA ASN A 42 -3.83 -8.01 -14.34
C ASN A 42 -2.79 -8.82 -13.55
N GLY A 43 -2.76 -8.68 -12.21
CA GLY A 43 -1.77 -9.32 -11.34
C GLY A 43 -0.42 -8.60 -11.29
N GLN A 44 -0.31 -7.39 -11.85
CA GLN A 44 0.91 -6.58 -11.73
C GLN A 44 1.06 -6.07 -10.30
N ARG A 45 2.31 -6.00 -9.82
CA ARG A 45 2.61 -5.64 -8.43
C ARG A 45 3.54 -4.43 -8.35
N ALA A 46 3.19 -3.47 -7.50
CA ALA A 46 4.08 -2.41 -7.05
C ALA A 46 4.27 -2.47 -5.52
N VAL A 47 5.43 -2.00 -5.05
CA VAL A 47 5.81 -2.04 -3.64
C VAL A 47 6.37 -0.69 -3.23
N SER A 48 5.95 -0.21 -2.06
CA SER A 48 6.52 0.95 -1.38
C SER A 48 6.93 0.57 0.04
N THR A 49 8.06 1.11 0.48
CA THR A 49 8.52 1.03 1.87
C THR A 49 8.38 2.42 2.49
N ILE A 50 7.60 2.53 3.56
CA ILE A 50 7.28 3.77 4.26
C ILE A 50 8.02 3.77 5.58
N ARG A 51 8.86 4.78 5.83
CA ARG A 51 9.46 4.98 7.15
C ARG A 51 8.55 5.87 7.99
N VAL A 52 8.11 5.35 9.13
CA VAL A 52 7.28 6.04 10.11
C VAL A 52 8.16 6.50 11.26
N VAL A 53 8.03 7.77 11.61
CA VAL A 53 8.72 8.38 12.75
C VAL A 53 7.67 9.21 13.50
N THR A 54 7.27 8.75 14.68
CA THR A 54 6.29 9.39 15.53
C THR A 54 7.04 10.24 16.54
N GLY A 55 7.05 11.55 16.33
CA GLY A 55 7.79 12.50 17.17
C GLY A 55 8.77 13.32 16.33
N GLN A 56 8.30 14.47 15.87
CA GLN A 56 9.12 15.64 15.61
C GLN A 56 8.57 16.80 16.42
#